data_AF-A0A5N0IN69-F1
#
_entry.id   AF-A0A5N0IN69-F1
#
_cell.length_a   1.000
_cell.length_b   1.000
_cell.length_c   1.000
_cell.angle_alpha   90.00
_cell.angle_beta   90.00
_cell.angle_gamma   90.00
#
_symmetry.space_group_name_H-M   'P 1'
#
loop_
_entity.id
_entity.type
_entity.pdbx_description
1 polymer ?
#
loop_
_entity_poly.entity_id
_entity_poly.type
_entity_poly.pdbx_seq_one_letter_code
_entity_poly.pdbx_strand_id
1 'polypeptide(L)'
;MANSSDATSSSLLPRYGDPTFDCGGAQVRAQCRHLATVVSISGAIDAINVDRAGEYSSHFVLPDTPIVLDLSGLQRMSPQGIRLLHRVDDACRAAGVEWVLVASPAVTRVRSLSGDAFACPVVDSVREALRVFADAISARRRLLLPLLGKSA
;
A
#
# COMPACT_ATOMS: atom_id res chain seq x y z
N MET A 1 -10.50 26.95 -55.90
CA MET A 1 -10.21 25.50 -55.84
C MET A 1 -9.46 25.30 -54.52
N ALA A 2 -10.10 24.89 -53.42
CA ALA A 2 -10.33 23.50 -53.00
C ALA A 2 -9.01 22.68 -53.06
N ASN A 3 -8.51 22.02 -52.00
CA ASN A 3 -9.23 21.35 -50.93
C ASN A 3 -8.37 21.13 -49.67
N SER A 4 -9.09 21.07 -48.55
CA SER A 4 -8.80 20.56 -47.21
C SER A 4 -7.94 19.29 -47.13
N SER A 5 -7.23 19.07 -46.00
CA SER A 5 -7.28 17.83 -45.19
C SER A 5 -6.38 17.91 -43.95
N ASP A 6 -7.02 18.14 -42.81
CA ASP A 6 -6.80 17.54 -41.49
C ASP A 6 -5.49 16.78 -41.17
N ALA A 7 -4.80 17.24 -40.13
CA ALA A 7 -4.21 16.37 -39.14
C ALA A 7 -4.39 17.05 -37.77
N THR A 8 -5.61 16.96 -37.26
CA THR A 8 -5.92 17.12 -35.84
C THR A 8 -5.00 16.19 -35.05
N SER A 9 -3.92 16.76 -34.50
CA SER A 9 -3.02 16.06 -33.60
C SER A 9 -3.78 15.80 -32.31
N SER A 10 -4.47 14.65 -32.26
CA SER A 10 -5.08 14.10 -31.08
C SER A 10 -3.97 13.88 -30.05
N SER A 11 -3.75 14.89 -29.18
CA SER A 11 -2.92 14.73 -28.01
C SER A 11 -3.62 13.75 -27.10
N LEU A 12 -3.13 12.51 -27.12
CA LEU A 12 -3.47 11.41 -26.25
C LEU A 12 -3.43 11.91 -24.80
N LEU A 13 -4.60 12.27 -24.25
CA LEU A 13 -4.72 12.44 -22.81
C LEU A 13 -4.25 11.14 -22.17
N PRO A 14 -3.32 11.19 -21.19
CA PRO A 14 -2.94 10.01 -20.44
C PRO A 14 -4.21 9.37 -19.90
N ARG A 15 -4.48 8.13 -20.31
CA ARG A 15 -5.52 7.32 -19.68
C ARG A 15 -5.26 7.40 -18.18
N TYR A 16 -6.27 7.78 -17.39
CA TYR A 16 -6.21 7.90 -15.93
C TYR A 16 -5.95 6.51 -15.32
N GLY A 17 -4.73 6.03 -15.47
CA GLY A 17 -4.15 4.90 -14.80
C GLY A 17 -3.38 5.48 -13.65
N ASP A 18 -3.87 5.23 -12.44
CA ASP A 18 -3.23 5.52 -11.15
C ASP A 18 -1.69 5.63 -11.27
N PRO A 19 -1.15 6.87 -11.25
CA PRO A 19 0.21 7.14 -11.68
C PRO A 19 1.21 6.54 -10.69
N THR A 20 2.16 5.79 -11.23
CA THR A 20 3.32 5.35 -10.44
C THR A 20 4.21 6.55 -10.14
N PHE A 21 4.63 6.68 -8.88
CA PHE A 21 5.60 7.68 -8.45
C PHE A 21 6.99 7.04 -8.38
N ASP A 22 7.93 7.61 -9.12
CA ASP A 22 9.32 7.17 -9.07
C ASP A 22 10.07 7.80 -7.88
N CYS A 23 10.70 6.94 -7.09
CA CYS A 23 11.51 7.28 -5.93
C CYS A 23 13.00 7.07 -6.21
N GLY A 24 13.46 6.99 -7.47
CA GLY A 24 14.87 6.77 -7.76
C GLY A 24 15.24 5.29 -7.59
N GLY A 25 14.61 4.44 -8.38
CA GLY A 25 14.84 2.99 -8.39
C GLY A 25 13.78 2.17 -7.67
N ALA A 26 12.85 2.83 -6.97
CA ALA A 26 11.61 2.24 -6.47
C ALA A 26 10.41 2.95 -7.09
N GLN A 27 9.39 2.18 -7.48
CA GLN A 27 8.13 2.73 -7.99
C GLN A 27 7.04 2.49 -6.96
N VAL A 28 6.37 3.56 -6.53
CA VAL A 28 5.25 3.49 -5.59
C VAL A 28 3.94 3.71 -6.33
N ARG A 29 2.92 2.93 -6.00
CA ARG A 29 1.58 3.03 -6.58
C ARG A 29 0.53 2.82 -5.51
N ALA A 30 -0.59 3.54 -5.58
CA ALA A 30 -1.67 3.42 -4.59
C ALA A 30 -3.03 3.18 -5.24
N GLN A 31 -3.65 2.04 -4.93
CA GLN A 31 -4.95 1.68 -5.45
C GLN A 31 -5.99 1.63 -4.33
N CYS A 32 -6.98 2.52 -4.39
CA CYS A 32 -8.15 2.45 -3.51
C CYS A 32 -9.02 1.24 -3.91
N ARG A 33 -9.24 0.32 -2.99
CA ARG A 33 -10.16 -0.83 -3.14
C ARG A 33 -11.25 -0.73 -2.09
N HIS A 34 -12.31 -1.54 -2.25
CA HIS A 34 -13.46 -1.51 -1.34
C HIS A 34 -13.12 -1.81 0.12
N LEU A 35 -12.05 -2.59 0.37
CA LEU A 35 -11.71 -3.08 1.72
C LEU A 35 -10.41 -2.48 2.28
N ALA A 36 -9.58 -1.86 1.43
CA ALA A 36 -8.29 -1.30 1.83
C ALA A 36 -7.72 -0.42 0.70
N THR A 37 -6.77 0.44 1.05
CA THR A 37 -5.87 1.04 0.06
C THR A 37 -4.64 0.15 -0.08
N VAL A 38 -4.35 -0.28 -1.31
CA VAL A 38 -3.17 -1.11 -1.63
C VAL A 38 -2.05 -0.17 -2.09
N VAL A 39 -1.00 -0.05 -1.28
CA VAL A 39 0.22 0.70 -1.61
C VAL A 39 1.28 -0.31 -2.03
N SER A 40 1.52 -0.41 -3.34
CA SER A 40 2.53 -1.32 -3.89
C SER A 40 3.85 -0.59 -4.12
N ILE A 41 4.96 -1.25 -3.78
CA ILE A 41 6.31 -0.77 -4.09
C ILE A 41 7.08 -1.85 -4.84
N SER A 42 7.64 -1.50 -6.00
CA SER A 42 8.48 -2.39 -6.81
C SER A 42 9.87 -1.80 -7.05
N GLY A 43 10.81 -2.64 -7.47
CA GLY A 43 12.19 -2.23 -7.76
C GLY A 43 13.13 -2.45 -6.57
N ALA A 44 13.88 -1.42 -6.17
CA ALA A 44 14.91 -1.52 -5.14
C ALA A 44 14.82 -0.38 -4.12
N ILE A 45 14.87 -0.73 -2.84
CA ILE A 45 14.95 0.23 -1.72
C ILE A 45 16.37 0.22 -1.13
N ASP A 46 16.98 1.39 -1.05
CA ASP A 46 18.31 1.61 -0.48
C ASP A 46 18.33 2.80 0.49
N ALA A 47 19.51 3.12 1.03
CA ALA A 47 19.67 4.21 1.99
C ALA A 47 19.38 5.61 1.40
N ILE A 48 19.37 5.75 0.07
CA ILE A 48 19.18 7.03 -0.62
C ILE A 48 17.68 7.27 -0.84
N ASN A 49 16.93 6.23 -1.25
CA ASN A 49 15.53 6.39 -1.64
C ASN A 49 14.50 6.00 -0.57
N VAL A 50 14.91 5.34 0.52
CA VAL A 50 13.98 4.81 1.54
C VAL A 50 13.08 5.88 2.14
N ASP A 51 13.60 7.08 2.41
CA ASP A 51 12.83 8.15 3.04
C ASP A 51 11.76 8.71 2.11
N ARG A 52 12.13 8.96 0.85
CA ARG A 52 11.21 9.43 -0.18
C ARG A 52 10.09 8.42 -0.44
N ALA A 53 10.44 7.13 -0.53
CA ALA A 53 9.46 6.07 -0.72
C ALA A 53 8.53 5.96 0.48
N GLY A 54 9.07 5.95 1.71
CA GLY A 54 8.28 5.90 2.93
C GLY A 54 7.35 7.10 3.07
N GLU A 55 7.85 8.31 2.85
CA GLU A 55 7.05 9.54 2.91
C GLU A 55 5.88 9.52 1.91
N TYR A 56 6.18 9.19 0.66
CA TYR A 56 5.15 9.12 -0.36
C TYR A 56 4.11 8.02 -0.06
N SER A 57 4.54 6.85 0.42
CA SER A 57 3.63 5.78 0.85
C SER A 57 2.72 6.20 2.00
N SER A 58 3.23 6.97 2.97
CA SER A 58 2.44 7.44 4.12
C SER A 58 1.31 8.40 3.73
N HIS A 59 1.38 9.09 2.59
CA HIS A 59 0.30 9.98 2.13
C HIS A 59 -1.02 9.24 1.84
N PHE A 60 -0.97 7.92 1.66
CA PHE A 60 -2.15 7.10 1.38
C PHE A 60 -2.78 6.49 2.64
N VAL A 61 -2.20 6.76 3.81
CA VAL A 61 -2.79 6.38 5.10
C VAL A 61 -3.89 7.37 5.44
N LEU A 62 -5.13 6.96 5.21
CA LEU A 62 -6.32 7.76 5.47
C LEU A 62 -7.11 7.15 6.64
N PRO A 63 -7.81 7.97 7.44
CA PRO A 63 -8.70 7.45 8.49
C PRO A 63 -9.69 6.42 7.96
N ASP A 64 -10.05 5.47 8.82
CA ASP A 64 -11.03 4.40 8.59
C ASP A 64 -10.76 3.44 7.42
N THR A 65 -9.64 3.59 6.71
CA THR A 65 -9.29 2.77 5.56
C THR A 65 -8.03 1.95 5.85
N PRO A 66 -8.13 0.62 5.97
CA PRO A 66 -6.96 -0.23 6.19
C PRO A 66 -5.96 -0.16 5.03
N ILE A 67 -4.70 -0.49 5.33
CA ILE A 67 -3.60 -0.46 4.35
C ILE A 67 -3.10 -1.87 4.04
N VAL A 68 -2.94 -2.18 2.76
CA VAL A 68 -2.07 -3.28 2.32
C VAL A 68 -0.79 -2.67 1.79
N LEU A 69 0.33 -2.88 2.48
CA LEU A 69 1.65 -2.53 1.96
C LEU A 69 2.17 -3.73 1.16
N ASP A 70 2.12 -3.63 -0.16
CA ASP A 70 2.53 -4.69 -1.06
C ASP A 70 3.97 -4.47 -1.53
N LEU A 71 4.90 -5.17 -0.89
CA LEU A 71 6.33 -5.15 -1.23
C LEU A 71 6.76 -6.41 -1.99
N SER A 72 5.80 -7.21 -2.50
CA SER A 72 6.11 -8.41 -3.27
C SER A 72 6.93 -8.12 -4.54
N GLY A 73 6.78 -6.91 -5.09
CA GLY A 73 7.53 -6.42 -6.25
C GLY A 73 8.95 -5.93 -5.96
N LEU A 74 9.39 -5.89 -4.69
CA LEU A 74 10.77 -5.49 -4.35
C LEU A 74 11.77 -6.60 -4.66
N GLN A 75 12.74 -6.28 -5.50
CA GLN A 75 13.85 -7.15 -5.89
C GLN A 75 15.02 -7.05 -4.92
N ARG A 76 15.24 -5.86 -4.35
CA ARG A 76 16.33 -5.58 -3.40
C ARG A 76 15.87 -4.64 -2.30
N MET A 77 16.41 -4.84 -1.11
CA MET A 77 16.18 -3.98 0.04
C MET A 77 17.46 -3.93 0.88
N SER A 78 17.99 -2.73 1.11
CA SER A 78 19.07 -2.51 2.07
C SER A 78 18.55 -2.66 3.51
N PRO A 79 19.43 -2.88 4.51
CA PRO A 79 19.03 -2.90 5.92
C PRO A 79 18.28 -1.63 6.37
N GLN A 80 18.66 -0.46 5.85
CA GLN A 80 18.00 0.82 6.13
C GLN A 80 16.54 0.84 5.66
N GLY A 81 16.16 -0.05 4.74
CA GLY A 81 14.80 -0.23 4.27
C GLY A 81 13.79 -0.47 5.40
N ILE A 82 14.22 -1.00 6.55
CA ILE A 82 13.32 -1.20 7.71
C ILE A 82 12.63 0.10 8.15
N ARG A 83 13.27 1.26 7.90
CA ARG A 83 12.71 2.60 8.18
C ARG A 83 11.40 2.87 7.42
N LEU A 84 11.25 2.28 6.22
CA LEU A 84 10.00 2.38 5.46
C LEU A 84 8.84 1.71 6.21
N LEU A 85 9.09 0.54 6.79
CA LEU A 85 8.08 -0.17 7.57
C LEU A 85 7.72 0.63 8.83
N HIS A 86 8.71 1.12 9.58
CA HIS A 86 8.47 1.99 10.76
C HIS A 86 7.62 3.22 10.41
N ARG A 87 7.92 3.88 9.30
CA ARG A 87 7.17 5.07 8.89
C ARG A 87 5.72 4.76 8.54
N VAL A 88 5.46 3.64 7.87
CA VAL A 88 4.08 3.19 7.58
C VAL A 88 3.36 2.81 8.87
N ASP A 89 4.03 2.11 9.79
CA ASP A 89 3.45 1.76 11.09
C ASP A 89 3.09 2.99 11.92
N ASP A 90 4.00 3.95 12.04
CA ASP A 90 3.77 5.21 12.74
C ASP A 90 2.58 5.98 12.14
N ALA A 91 2.50 6.05 10.81
CA ALA A 91 1.38 6.69 10.12
C ALA A 91 0.05 5.96 10.36
N CYS A 92 0.03 4.63 10.26
CA CYS A 92 -1.18 3.83 10.49
C CYS A 92 -1.65 3.93 11.94
N ARG A 93 -0.72 3.87 12.90
CA ARG A 93 -1.00 4.05 14.32
C ARG A 93 -1.52 5.45 14.64
N ALA A 94 -0.95 6.49 14.02
CA ALA A 94 -1.43 7.86 14.17
C ALA A 94 -2.86 8.05 13.60
N ALA A 95 -3.18 7.37 12.50
CA ALA A 95 -4.51 7.40 11.88
C ALA A 95 -5.52 6.42 12.52
N GLY A 96 -5.08 5.56 13.44
CA GLY A 96 -5.92 4.53 14.06
C GLY A 96 -6.37 3.43 13.09
N VAL A 97 -5.60 3.17 12.02
CA VAL A 97 -5.94 2.18 10.99
C VAL A 97 -5.05 0.95 11.07
N GLU A 98 -5.62 -0.20 10.74
CA GLU A 98 -4.89 -1.46 10.62
C GLU A 98 -4.13 -1.53 9.29
N TRP A 99 -3.03 -2.27 9.29
CA TRP A 99 -2.28 -2.52 8.06
C TRP A 99 -1.66 -3.91 8.03
N VAL A 100 -1.44 -4.42 6.82
CA VAL A 100 -0.88 -5.75 6.56
C VAL A 100 0.22 -5.65 5.51
N LEU A 101 1.28 -6.44 5.68
CA LEU A 101 2.43 -6.49 4.77
C LEU A 101 2.35 -7.72 3.85
N VAL A 102 2.59 -7.51 2.56
CA VAL A 102 2.95 -8.58 1.61
C VAL A 102 4.45 -8.47 1.35
N ALA A 103 5.22 -9.46 1.80
CA ALA A 103 6.69 -9.39 1.78
C ALA A 103 7.28 -10.13 0.58
N SER A 104 8.30 -9.56 -0.06
CA SER A 104 9.19 -10.32 -0.94
C SER A 104 10.32 -10.99 -0.14
N PRO A 105 11.08 -11.94 -0.74
CA PRO A 105 12.25 -12.52 -0.09
C PRO A 105 13.29 -11.49 0.36
N ALA A 106 13.42 -10.37 -0.35
CA ALA A 106 14.33 -9.29 0.03
C ALA A 106 13.88 -8.61 1.33
N VAL A 107 12.57 -8.39 1.49
CA VAL A 107 11.96 -7.81 2.70
C VAL A 107 12.11 -8.77 3.87
N THR A 108 11.80 -10.06 3.68
CA THR A 108 11.91 -11.08 4.73
C THR A 108 13.33 -11.16 5.29
N ARG A 109 14.36 -11.08 4.42
CA ARG A 109 15.76 -11.06 4.85
C ARG A 109 16.11 -9.83 5.70
N VAL A 110 15.66 -8.64 5.29
CA VAL A 110 15.94 -7.41 6.06
C VAL A 110 15.23 -7.42 7.41
N ARG A 111 13.99 -7.93 7.45
CA ARG A 111 13.23 -8.09 8.71
C ARG A 111 13.93 -9.05 9.66
N SER A 112 14.41 -10.21 9.20
CA SER A 112 15.08 -11.17 10.08
C SER A 112 16.39 -10.63 10.67
N LEU A 113 17.09 -9.77 9.95
CA LEU A 113 18.30 -9.09 10.45
C LEU A 113 17.99 -8.00 11.48
N SER A 114 16.81 -7.39 11.40
CA SER A 114 16.39 -6.31 12.30
C SER A 114 15.77 -6.84 13.61
N GLY A 115 15.60 -8.16 13.72
CA GLY A 115 14.90 -8.81 14.83
C GLY A 115 13.38 -8.74 14.70
N ASP A 116 12.68 -9.42 15.62
CA ASP A 116 11.21 -9.55 15.61
C ASP A 116 10.47 -8.31 16.17
N ALA A 117 11.12 -7.14 16.13
CA ALA A 117 10.61 -5.90 16.73
C ALA A 117 9.38 -5.33 15.99
N PHE A 118 8.99 -5.93 14.85
CA PHE A 118 8.01 -5.37 13.94
C PHE A 118 6.77 -6.27 13.80
N ALA A 119 5.82 -6.04 14.70
CA ALA A 119 4.60 -6.83 14.90
C ALA A 119 3.48 -6.51 13.88
N CYS A 120 3.80 -6.39 12.59
CA CYS A 120 2.77 -6.33 11.55
C CYS A 120 2.40 -7.75 11.08
N PRO A 121 1.13 -8.04 10.78
CA PRO A 121 0.77 -9.26 10.08
C PRO A 121 1.44 -9.31 8.70
N VAL A 122 2.00 -10.47 8.35
CA VAL A 122 2.57 -10.73 7.03
C VAL A 122 1.79 -11.84 6.36
N VAL A 123 1.39 -11.62 5.11
CA VAL A 123 0.62 -12.56 4.30
C VAL A 123 1.29 -12.76 2.93
N ASP A 124 0.87 -13.80 2.21
CA ASP A 124 1.52 -14.20 0.96
C ASP A 124 1.04 -13.40 -0.25
N SER A 125 -0.10 -12.71 -0.15
CA SER A 125 -0.64 -11.93 -1.27
C SER A 125 -1.60 -10.82 -0.86
N VAL A 126 -1.79 -9.85 -1.77
CA VAL A 126 -2.82 -8.81 -1.62
C VAL A 126 -4.22 -9.42 -1.47
N ARG A 127 -4.52 -10.51 -2.17
CA ARG A 127 -5.81 -11.20 -2.05
C ARG A 127 -6.04 -11.71 -0.62
N GLU A 128 -5.01 -12.29 -0.02
CA GLU A 128 -5.08 -12.76 1.36
C GLU A 128 -5.21 -11.61 2.35
N ALA A 129 -4.46 -10.52 2.16
CA ALA A 129 -4.59 -9.31 2.97
C ALA A 129 -6.03 -8.75 2.96
N LEU A 130 -6.64 -8.67 1.76
CA LEU A 130 -8.02 -8.22 1.62
C LEU A 130 -9.02 -9.18 2.29
N ARG A 131 -8.72 -10.49 2.32
CA ARG A 131 -9.54 -11.47 3.04
C ARG A 131 -9.45 -11.26 4.56
N VAL A 132 -8.25 -11.00 5.10
CA VAL A 132 -8.07 -10.66 6.53
C VAL A 132 -8.97 -9.49 6.93
N PHE A 133 -8.99 -8.42 6.14
CA PHE A 133 -9.87 -7.28 6.42
C PHE A 133 -11.36 -7.59 6.25
N ALA A 134 -11.75 -8.36 5.22
CA ALA A 134 -13.14 -8.78 5.04
C ALA A 134 -13.65 -9.59 6.24
N ASP A 135 -12.81 -10.49 6.76
CA ASP A 135 -13.14 -11.33 7.92
C ASP A 135 -13.26 -10.50 9.20
N ALA A 136 -12.35 -9.53 9.41
CA ALA A 136 -12.39 -8.61 10.55
C ALA A 136 -13.66 -7.74 10.54
N ILE A 137 -14.01 -7.16 9.38
CA ILE A 137 -15.24 -6.37 9.21
C ILE A 137 -16.48 -7.24 9.49
N SER A 138 -16.50 -8.47 8.96
CA SER A 138 -17.61 -9.40 9.16
C SER A 138 -17.75 -9.82 10.62
N ALA A 139 -16.64 -10.08 11.31
CA ALA A 139 -16.63 -10.40 12.74
C ALA A 139 -17.15 -9.22 13.58
N ARG A 140 -16.67 -8.00 13.33
CA ARG A 140 -17.13 -6.79 14.03
C ARG A 140 -18.63 -6.58 13.84
N ARG A 141 -19.14 -6.72 12.60
CA ARG A 141 -20.58 -6.62 12.32
C ARG A 141 -21.37 -7.66 13.11
N ARG A 142 -20.96 -8.93 13.11
CA ARG A 142 -21.64 -9.99 13.87
C ARG A 142 -21.73 -9.69 15.37
N LEU A 143 -20.70 -9.09 15.95
CA LEU A 143 -20.69 -8.73 17.37
C LEU A 143 -21.58 -7.53 17.70
N LEU A 144 -21.78 -6.59 16.75
CA LEU A 144 -22.60 -5.40 16.95
C LEU A 144 -24.10 -5.61 16.67
N LEU A 145 -24.46 -6.57 15.81
CA LEU A 145 -25.86 -6.85 15.46
C LEU A 145 -26.79 -7.08 16.67
N PRO A 146 -26.41 -7.84 17.72
CA PRO A 146 -27.26 -8.03 18.90
C PRO A 146 -27.48 -6.76 19.74
N LEU A 147 -26.61 -5.75 19.62
CA LEU A 147 -26.70 -4.49 20.37
C LEU A 147 -27.62 -3.48 19.68
N LEU A 148 -27.79 -3.59 18.35
CA LEU A 148 -28.64 -2.70 17.56
C LEU A 148 -30.12 -3.14 17.56
N GLY A 149 -30.41 -4.43 17.78
CA GLY A 149 -31.77 -4.97 17.86
C GLY A 149 -32.46 -4.83 19.22
N LYS A 150 -31.79 -4.22 20.21
CA LYS A 150 -32.34 -3.86 21.52
C LYS A 150 -32.41 -2.33 21.66
N SER A 151 -33.24 -1.71 20.86
CA SER A 151 -33.84 -0.42 21.19
C SER A 151 -35.34 -0.65 21.16
N ALA A 152 -35.98 -0.29 22.27
CA ALA A 152 -37.32 -0.69 22.71
C ALA A 152 -38.44 -0.55 21.66
#